data_AF-A0A7J5DSM1-F1
#
_entry.id   AF-A0A7J5DSM1-F1
#
_cell.length_a   1.000
_cell.length_b   1.000
_cell.length_c   1.000
_cell.angle_alpha   90.00
_cell.angle_beta   90.00
_cell.angle_gamma   90.00
#
_symmetry.space_group_name_H-M   'P 1'
#
loop_
_entity.id
_entity.type
_entity.pdbx_description
1 polymer ?
#
loop_
_entity_poly.entity_id
_entity_poly.type
_entity_poly.pdbx_seq_one_letter_code
_entity_poly.pdbx_strand_id
1 'polypeptide(L)'
;MRVKVRHHLDRLQADQERAAGSFAPMARRAVKQSTDFGRDLARALAREKAGPHGTAYWKRVNAEMTGPLEGEFGPDGTPKTEFVGVGFRHGRNTDLPKAADRVGPDLAERVRKILREIS
;
A
#
# COMPACT_ATOMS: atom_id res chain seq x y z
N MET A 1 -9.02 -40.90 -34.06
CA MET A 1 -7.83 -40.26 -33.47
C MET A 1 -8.05 -40.14 -31.96
N ARG A 2 -7.17 -40.68 -31.12
CA ARG A 2 -7.33 -40.60 -29.65
C ARG A 2 -6.19 -39.77 -29.05
N VAL A 3 -6.54 -38.69 -28.38
CA VAL A 3 -5.62 -37.84 -27.62
C VAL A 3 -5.55 -38.41 -26.19
N LYS A 4 -4.35 -38.77 -25.74
CA LYS A 4 -4.10 -39.09 -24.33
C LYS A 4 -3.50 -37.86 -23.66
N VAL A 5 -4.23 -37.29 -22.71
CA VAL A 5 -3.73 -36.26 -21.81
C VAL A 5 -3.24 -36.95 -20.55
N ARG A 6 -1.97 -36.76 -20.20
CA ARG A 6 -1.38 -37.22 -18.94
C ARG A 6 -1.18 -36.01 -18.04
N HIS A 7 -1.82 -36.02 -16.88
CA HIS A 7 -1.57 -35.04 -15.82
C HIS A 7 -0.61 -35.67 -14.80
N HIS A 8 0.48 -34.97 -14.48
CA HIS A 8 1.38 -35.33 -13.39
C HIS A 8 1.02 -34.47 -12.17
N LEU A 9 0.51 -35.11 -11.12
CA LEU A 9 0.16 -34.47 -9.85
C LEU A 9 1.16 -34.85 -8.74
N ASP A 10 2.22 -35.54 -9.13
CA ASP A 10 3.17 -36.24 -8.26
C ASP A 10 3.93 -35.30 -7.31
N ARG A 11 3.88 -33.99 -7.59
CA ARG A 11 4.52 -32.92 -6.80
C ARG A 11 3.55 -31.84 -6.33
N LEU A 12 2.23 -32.02 -6.51
CA LEU A 12 1.22 -31.01 -6.20
C LEU A 12 1.30 -30.53 -4.74
N GLN A 13 1.57 -31.45 -3.80
CA GLN A 13 1.74 -31.11 -2.39
C GLN A 13 3.00 -30.26 -2.15
N ALA A 14 4.15 -30.64 -2.73
CA ALA A 14 5.39 -29.88 -2.59
C ALA A 14 5.29 -28.50 -3.25
N ASP A 15 4.55 -28.39 -4.36
CA ASP A 15 4.28 -27.12 -5.03
C ASP A 15 3.35 -26.24 -4.19
N GLN A 16 2.33 -26.82 -3.53
CA GLN A 16 1.48 -26.10 -2.56
C GLN A 16 2.26 -25.63 -1.33
N GLU A 17 3.13 -26.47 -0.76
CA GLU A 17 3.94 -26.11 0.41
C GLU A 17 4.94 -24.99 0.07
N ARG A 18 5.58 -25.06 -1.11
CA ARG A 18 6.50 -24.02 -1.59
C ARG A 18 5.76 -22.70 -1.89
N ALA A 19 4.57 -22.79 -2.47
CA ALA A 19 3.69 -21.64 -2.69
C ALA A 19 3.30 -20.97 -1.37
N ALA A 20 2.89 -21.75 -0.36
CA ALA A 20 2.51 -21.26 0.96
C ALA A 20 3.69 -20.58 1.68
N GLY A 21 4.88 -21.18 1.63
CA GLY A 21 6.09 -20.62 2.25
C GLY A 21 6.57 -19.31 1.61
N SER A 22 6.33 -19.12 0.31
CA SER A 22 6.76 -17.93 -0.43
C SER A 22 5.73 -16.80 -0.39
N PHE A 23 4.45 -17.14 -0.28
CA PHE A 23 3.36 -16.18 -0.35
C PHE A 23 3.37 -15.17 0.79
N ALA A 24 3.53 -15.60 2.05
CA ALA A 24 3.44 -14.71 3.20
C ALA A 24 4.51 -13.59 3.21
N PRO A 25 5.81 -13.86 2.96
CA PRO A 25 6.82 -12.81 2.80
C PRO A 25 6.52 -11.86 1.63
N MET A 26 6.03 -12.39 0.50
CA MET A 26 5.70 -11.58 -0.67
C MET A 26 4.49 -10.69 -0.42
N ALA A 27 3.44 -11.21 0.22
CA ALA A 27 2.23 -10.47 0.59
C ALA A 27 2.57 -9.34 1.57
N ARG A 28 3.37 -9.61 2.61
CA ARG A 28 3.86 -8.56 3.53
C ARG A 28 4.62 -7.46 2.80
N ARG A 29 5.47 -7.84 1.84
CA ARG A 29 6.19 -6.86 1.00
C ARG A 29 5.23 -6.04 0.13
N ALA A 30 4.20 -6.65 -0.44
CA ALA A 30 3.20 -5.94 -1.23
C ALA A 30 2.43 -4.93 -0.38
N VAL A 31 1.96 -5.32 0.81
CA VAL A 31 1.29 -4.39 1.75
C VAL A 31 2.21 -3.22 2.08
N LYS A 32 3.47 -3.48 2.48
CA LYS A 32 4.43 -2.41 2.78
C LYS A 32 4.60 -1.44 1.61
N GLN A 33 4.76 -1.96 0.40
CA GLN A 33 4.94 -1.13 -0.79
C GLN A 33 3.71 -0.29 -1.12
N SER A 34 2.50 -0.84 -0.96
CA SER A 34 1.26 -0.10 -1.16
C SER A 34 1.05 0.98 -0.10
N THR A 35 1.42 0.72 1.15
CA THR A 35 1.38 1.73 2.23
C THR A 35 2.39 2.85 1.98
N ASP A 36 3.62 2.51 1.56
CA ASP A 36 4.64 3.49 1.15
C ASP A 36 4.17 4.34 -0.04
N PHE A 37 3.51 3.72 -1.03
CA PHE A 37 2.91 4.42 -2.16
C PHE A 37 1.81 5.40 -1.73
N GLY A 38 0.91 4.98 -0.83
CA GLY A 38 -0.13 5.83 -0.25
C GLY A 38 0.45 7.08 0.43
N ARG A 39 1.50 6.91 1.24
CA ARG A 39 2.24 8.03 1.86
C ARG A 39 2.81 8.97 0.80
N ASP A 40 3.50 8.45 -0.20
CA ASP A 40 4.18 9.29 -1.20
C ASP A 40 3.18 10.06 -2.06
N LEU A 41 2.04 9.46 -2.39
CA LEU A 41 0.93 10.13 -3.07
C LEU A 41 0.29 11.21 -2.18
N ALA A 42 0.03 10.91 -0.90
CA ALA A 42 -0.48 11.89 0.04
C ALA A 42 0.49 13.07 0.23
N ARG A 43 1.79 12.81 0.27
CA ARG A 43 2.85 13.85 0.30
C ARG A 43 2.82 14.71 -0.96
N ALA A 44 2.71 14.11 -2.14
CA ALA A 44 2.65 14.83 -3.41
C ALA A 44 1.42 15.74 -3.49
N LEU A 45 0.23 15.20 -3.18
CA LEU A 45 -1.02 15.95 -3.16
C LEU A 45 -0.99 17.11 -2.14
N ALA A 46 -0.44 16.85 -0.96
CA ALA A 46 -0.28 17.86 0.07
C ALA A 46 0.72 18.96 -0.33
N ARG A 47 1.82 18.61 -1.02
CA ARG A 47 2.78 19.59 -1.56
C ARG A 47 2.14 20.50 -2.61
N GLU A 48 1.36 19.94 -3.52
CA GLU A 48 0.69 20.69 -4.58
C GLU A 48 -0.32 21.70 -4.03
N LYS A 49 -1.03 21.33 -2.96
CA LYS A 49 -2.04 22.18 -2.31
C LYS A 49 -1.50 23.08 -1.21
N ALA A 50 -0.27 22.88 -0.77
CA ALA A 50 0.32 23.65 0.32
C ALA A 50 0.51 25.13 -0.08
N GLY A 51 -0.13 26.04 0.66
CA GLY A 51 0.29 27.44 0.71
C GLY A 51 1.57 27.62 1.54
N PRO A 52 2.01 28.86 1.83
CA PRO A 52 3.20 29.15 2.64
C PRO A 52 3.25 28.40 3.98
N HIS A 53 2.05 28.14 4.52
CA HIS A 53 1.79 27.51 5.82
C HIS A 53 1.62 25.97 5.75
N GLY A 54 1.38 25.38 4.57
CA GLY A 54 1.19 23.92 4.41
C GLY A 54 2.48 23.09 4.31
N THR A 55 3.64 23.75 4.28
CA THR A 55 4.96 23.11 4.06
C THR A 55 5.39 22.15 5.17
N ALA A 56 4.87 22.33 6.39
CA ALA A 56 5.14 21.42 7.51
C ALA A 56 4.27 20.15 7.46
N TYR A 57 3.10 20.20 6.83
CA TYR A 57 2.14 19.10 6.85
C TYR A 57 2.65 17.87 6.06
N TRP A 58 3.04 18.07 4.80
CA TRP A 58 3.48 16.94 3.97
C TRP A 58 4.72 16.24 4.53
N LYS A 59 5.57 16.95 5.29
CA LYS A 59 6.77 16.37 5.93
C LYS A 59 6.41 15.42 7.07
N ARG A 60 5.24 15.58 7.69
CA ARG A 60 4.75 14.75 8.79
C ARG A 60 4.01 13.50 8.31
N VAL A 61 3.62 13.44 7.03
CA VAL A 61 2.94 12.26 6.47
C VAL A 61 3.92 11.10 6.43
N ASN A 62 3.68 10.06 7.21
CA ASN A 62 4.48 8.85 7.30
C ASN A 62 3.65 7.61 6.97
N ALA A 63 4.35 6.47 6.88
CA ALA A 63 3.77 5.16 6.68
C ALA A 63 4.42 4.19 7.66
N GLU A 64 3.60 3.33 8.26
CA GLU A 64 4.07 2.28 9.15
C GLU A 64 3.30 0.98 8.92
N MET A 65 3.96 -0.14 9.24
CA MET A 65 3.31 -1.44 9.27
C MET A 65 2.76 -1.65 10.68
N THR A 66 1.43 -1.71 10.82
CA THR A 66 0.74 -1.94 12.10
C THR A 66 0.53 -3.43 12.38
N GLY A 67 0.68 -4.28 11.37
CA GLY A 67 0.61 -5.73 11.51
C GLY A 67 1.37 -6.48 10.40
N PRO A 68 1.30 -7.83 10.38
CA PRO A 68 1.98 -8.64 9.36
C PRO A 68 1.50 -8.35 7.93
N LEU A 69 0.22 -8.03 7.75
CA LEU A 69 -0.43 -7.71 6.49
C LEU A 69 -1.25 -6.41 6.57
N GLU A 70 -0.90 -5.56 7.53
CA GLU A 70 -1.60 -4.31 7.80
C GLU A 70 -0.58 -3.18 7.86
N GLY A 71 -0.94 -2.05 7.27
CA GLY A 71 -0.13 -0.85 7.31
C GLY A 71 -1.00 0.38 7.17
N GLU A 72 -0.56 1.45 7.81
CA GLU A 72 -1.25 2.72 7.89
C GLU A 72 -0.35 3.82 7.34
N PHE A 73 -0.95 4.86 6.77
CA PHE A 73 -0.23 6.06 6.36
C PHE A 73 -1.04 7.29 6.73
N GLY A 74 -0.37 8.30 7.24
CA GLY A 74 -1.01 9.47 7.83
C GLY A 74 0.01 10.43 8.43
N PRO A 75 -0.41 11.64 8.82
CA PRO A 75 0.46 12.59 9.46
C PRO A 75 0.72 12.21 10.93
N ASP A 76 1.97 12.33 11.37
CA ASP A 76 2.32 12.16 12.78
C ASP A 76 1.86 13.36 13.62
N GLY A 77 1.30 13.06 14.80
CA GLY A 77 0.87 14.03 15.81
C GLY A 77 -0.62 14.36 15.79
N THR A 78 -1.08 15.18 16.75
CA THR A 78 -2.51 15.51 16.92
C THR A 78 -2.92 16.77 16.12
N PRO A 79 -3.86 16.68 15.13
CA PRO A 79 -4.27 17.74 14.21
C PRO A 79 -4.73 19.09 14.78
N LYS A 80 -4.95 19.22 16.09
CA LYS A 80 -5.46 20.45 16.72
C LYS A 80 -4.46 21.16 17.63
N THR A 81 -3.46 20.45 18.16
CA THR A 81 -2.45 21.00 19.08
C THR A 81 -1.09 21.18 18.42
N GLU A 82 -0.69 20.29 17.50
CA GLU A 82 0.63 20.34 16.85
C GLU A 82 0.61 20.86 15.41
N PHE A 83 -0.59 21.16 14.91
CA PHE A 83 -0.89 21.57 13.55
C PHE A 83 -1.31 23.05 13.54
N VAL A 84 -0.69 23.85 14.40
CA VAL A 84 -0.84 25.32 14.37
C VAL A 84 -0.15 25.82 13.10
N GLY A 85 -0.93 26.41 12.19
CA GLY A 85 -0.41 26.93 10.93
C GLY A 85 -0.38 25.93 9.77
N VAL A 86 -1.06 24.78 9.78
CA VAL A 86 -1.27 23.97 8.56
C VAL A 86 -2.51 24.41 7.78
N GLY A 87 -2.63 25.72 7.55
CA GLY A 87 -3.74 26.28 6.77
C GLY A 87 -3.76 25.69 5.36
N PHE A 88 -4.71 24.79 5.10
CA PHE A 88 -5.04 24.36 3.75
C PHE A 88 -5.76 25.49 3.05
N ARG A 89 -5.39 25.81 1.79
CA ARG A 89 -6.03 26.88 0.99
C ARG A 89 -7.56 26.79 0.93
N HIS A 90 -8.14 25.62 1.20
CA HIS A 90 -9.58 25.34 1.13
C HIS A 90 -10.17 24.77 2.43
N GLY A 91 -9.54 24.96 3.59
CA GLY A 91 -10.13 24.67 4.91
C GLY A 91 -10.28 23.18 5.30
N ARG A 92 -10.32 22.25 4.33
CA ARG A 92 -10.37 20.80 4.59
C ARG A 92 -9.28 20.06 3.82
N ASN A 93 -8.55 19.20 4.54
CA ASN A 93 -7.60 18.29 3.92
C ASN A 93 -8.35 17.13 3.24
N THR A 94 -8.14 16.96 1.94
CA THR A 94 -8.72 15.90 1.10
C THR A 94 -7.66 14.98 0.52
N ASP A 95 -6.43 15.05 1.01
CA ASP A 95 -5.27 14.39 0.42
C ASP A 95 -5.21 12.91 0.81
N LEU A 96 -5.45 12.60 2.10
CA LEU A 96 -5.48 11.23 2.59
C LEU A 96 -6.61 10.39 1.96
N PRO A 97 -7.87 10.87 1.85
CA PRO A 97 -8.92 10.11 1.16
C PRO A 97 -8.58 9.83 -0.30
N LYS A 98 -8.08 10.83 -1.04
CA LYS A 98 -7.70 10.67 -2.46
C LYS A 98 -6.53 9.69 -2.63
N ALA A 99 -5.59 9.67 -1.69
CA ALA A 99 -4.51 8.70 -1.70
C ALA A 99 -5.01 7.29 -1.37
N ALA A 100 -5.89 7.14 -0.37
CA ALA A 100 -6.48 5.87 0.03
C ALA A 100 -7.24 5.18 -1.12
N ASP A 101 -7.99 5.95 -1.92
CA ASP A 101 -8.70 5.43 -3.10
C ASP A 101 -7.74 4.79 -4.13
N ARG A 102 -6.47 5.17 -4.14
CA ARG A 102 -5.44 4.63 -5.05
C ARG A 102 -4.67 3.45 -4.47
N VAL A 103 -4.63 3.30 -3.15
CA VAL A 103 -3.91 2.21 -2.48
C VAL A 103 -4.57 0.85 -2.74
N GLY A 104 -5.90 0.78 -2.70
CA GLY A 104 -6.65 -0.47 -2.96
C GLY A 104 -6.33 -1.09 -4.34
N PRO A 105 -6.45 -0.34 -5.45
CA PRO A 105 -6.06 -0.81 -6.78
C PRO A 105 -4.58 -1.23 -6.89
N ASP A 106 -3.66 -0.45 -6.32
CA ASP A 106 -2.22 -0.77 -6.34
C ASP A 106 -1.92 -2.08 -5.60
N LEU A 107 -2.50 -2.27 -4.41
CA LEU A 107 -2.36 -3.51 -3.65
C LEU A 107 -2.89 -4.72 -4.44
N ALA A 108 -4.05 -4.57 -5.07
CA ALA A 108 -4.64 -5.64 -5.89
C ALA A 108 -3.72 -6.02 -7.08
N GLU A 109 -3.09 -5.04 -7.72
CA GLU A 109 -2.12 -5.30 -8.80
C GLU A 109 -0.88 -6.04 -8.29
N ARG A 110 -0.33 -5.62 -7.15
CA ARG A 110 0.83 -6.29 -6.53
C ARG A 110 0.52 -7.73 -6.13
N VAL A 111 -0.65 -7.99 -5.54
CA VAL A 111 -1.09 -9.35 -5.19
C VAL A 111 -1.25 -10.20 -6.45
N ARG A 112 -1.84 -9.67 -7.53
CA ARG A 112 -1.92 -10.40 -8.82
C ARG A 112 -0.55 -10.77 -9.36
N LYS A 113 0.44 -9.89 -9.22
CA LYS A 113 1.82 -10.17 -9.65
C LYS A 113 2.43 -11.32 -8.83
N ILE A 114 2.24 -11.31 -7.51
CA ILE A 114 2.69 -12.40 -6.63
C ILE A 114 2.06 -13.73 -7.04
N LEU A 115 0.74 -13.74 -7.28
CA LEU A 115 0.04 -14.96 -7.70
C LEU A 115 0.59 -15.52 -9.01
N ARG A 116 1.00 -14.67 -9.95
CA ARG A 116 1.63 -15.08 -11.23
C ARG A 116 3.06 -15.60 -11.07
N GLU A 117 3.79 -15.14 -10.07
CA GLU A 117 5.17 -15.58 -9.81
C GLU A 117 5.22 -16.93 -9.09
N ILE A 118 4.12 -17.29 -8.39
CA ILE A 118 4.00 -18.54 -7.63
C ILE A 118 3.27 -19.64 -8.44
N SER A 119 2.42 -19.27 -9.40
CA SER A 119 1.72 -20.18 -10.33
C SER A 119 2.62 -20.65 -11.48
#